data_AF-A0A4S3K6N5-F1
#
_entry.id   AF-A0A4S3K6N5-F1
#
_cell.length_a   1.000
_cell.length_b   1.000
_cell.length_c   1.000
_cell.angle_alpha   90.00
_cell.angle_beta   90.00
_cell.angle_gamma   90.00
#
_symmetry.space_group_name_H-M   'P 1'
#
loop_
_entity.id
_entity.type
_entity.pdbx_description
1 polymer ?
#
loop_
_entity_poly.entity_id
_entity_poly.type
_entity_poly.pdbx_seq_one_letter_code
_entity_poly.pdbx_strand_id
1 'polypeptide(L)'
;MSHETIYSAVYLVPRGALRTELIACLRQGRSTRKPRARGIDRRGQIPNMQSIHVRPPEVADRLIPGHWEGDLIKGTGNRSSVGTLVERTSGFV
;
A
#
# COMPACT_ATOMS: atom_id res chain seq x y z
N MET A 1 -4.83 1.94 -20.66
CA MET A 1 -4.18 0.60 -20.68
C MET A 1 -3.06 0.57 -19.66
N SER A 2 -2.86 -0.55 -18.93
CA SER A 2 -1.81 -0.66 -17.90
C SER A 2 -0.67 -1.57 -18.35
N HIS A 3 0.54 -1.39 -17.81
CA HIS A 3 1.68 -2.29 -18.04
C HIS A 3 1.34 -3.75 -17.67
N GLU A 4 0.49 -3.93 -16.66
CA GLU A 4 0.01 -5.24 -16.21
C GLU A 4 -0.79 -5.96 -17.31
N THR A 5 -1.63 -5.21 -18.02
CA THR A 5 -2.45 -5.74 -19.13
C THR A 5 -1.57 -6.28 -20.25
N ILE A 6 -0.48 -5.57 -20.59
CA ILE A 6 0.48 -5.99 -21.62
C ILE A 6 1.19 -7.28 -21.18
N TYR A 7 1.71 -7.34 -19.95
CA TYR A 7 2.37 -8.55 -19.46
C TYR A 7 1.41 -9.73 -19.39
N SER A 8 0.19 -9.54 -18.88
CA SER A 8 -0.81 -10.62 -18.85
C SER A 8 -1.13 -11.13 -20.26
N ALA A 9 -1.28 -10.26 -21.26
CA ALA A 9 -1.50 -10.68 -22.64
C ALA A 9 -0.34 -11.54 -23.18
N VAL A 10 0.92 -11.13 -22.97
CA VAL A 10 2.11 -11.86 -23.44
C VAL A 10 2.25 -13.24 -22.79
N TYR A 11 1.92 -13.38 -21.51
CA TYR A 11 2.08 -14.66 -20.80
C TYR A 11 0.86 -15.60 -20.89
N LEU A 12 -0.35 -15.07 -21.18
CA LEU A 12 -1.59 -15.84 -21.13
C LEU A 12 -2.11 -16.24 -22.52
N VAL A 13 -1.94 -15.38 -23.53
CA VAL A 13 -2.62 -15.51 -24.84
C VAL A 13 -1.79 -16.28 -25.88
N PRO A 14 -0.51 -15.97 -26.15
CA PRO A 14 0.23 -16.63 -27.22
C PRO A 14 0.71 -18.05 -26.82
N ARG A 15 0.76 -18.96 -27.80
CA ARG A 15 1.23 -20.35 -27.67
C ARG A 15 2.31 -20.66 -28.71
N GLY A 16 3.19 -21.60 -28.41
CA GLY A 16 4.24 -22.04 -29.34
C GLY A 16 5.29 -20.95 -29.64
N ALA A 17 5.78 -20.92 -30.88
CA ALA A 17 6.87 -20.04 -31.31
C ALA A 17 6.61 -18.54 -31.07
N LEU A 18 5.36 -18.09 -31.29
CA LEU A 18 4.97 -16.70 -31.07
C LEU A 18 5.19 -16.25 -29.62
N ARG A 19 4.92 -17.13 -28.65
CA ARG A 19 5.18 -16.82 -27.25
C ARG A 19 6.68 -16.67 -26.99
N THR A 20 7.50 -17.53 -27.60
CA THR A 20 8.96 -17.50 -27.46
C THR A 20 9.54 -16.19 -28.01
N GLU A 21 9.10 -15.77 -29.19
CA GLU A 21 9.51 -14.51 -29.82
C GLU A 21 9.13 -13.29 -28.98
N LEU A 22 7.87 -13.24 -28.51
CA LEU A 22 7.39 -12.13 -27.68
C LEU A 22 8.11 -12.06 -26.32
N ILE A 23 8.43 -13.21 -25.71
CA ILE A 23 9.20 -13.26 -24.47
C ILE A 23 10.64 -12.77 -24.72
N ALA A 24 11.25 -13.09 -25.85
CA ALA A 24 12.60 -12.64 -26.20
C ALA A 24 12.68 -11.11 -26.32
N CYS A 25 11.58 -10.45 -26.71
CA CYS A 25 11.49 -8.99 -26.72
C CYS A 25 11.34 -8.35 -25.33
N LEU A 26 11.03 -9.13 -24.28
CA LEU A 26 10.94 -8.60 -22.92
C LEU A 26 12.32 -8.42 -22.31
N ARG A 27 12.56 -7.29 -21.62
CA ARG A 27 13.82 -6.98 -20.92
C ARG A 27 14.38 -8.10 -20.05
N GLN A 28 13.52 -8.92 -19.45
CA GLN A 28 13.94 -10.02 -18.56
C GLN A 28 13.88 -11.40 -19.22
N GLY A 29 13.25 -11.56 -20.40
CA GLY A 29 13.20 -12.82 -21.13
C GLY A 29 12.67 -14.04 -20.35
N ARG A 30 11.90 -13.85 -19.27
CA ARG A 30 11.49 -14.98 -18.42
C ARG A 30 10.45 -15.84 -19.13
N SER A 31 10.64 -17.16 -19.11
CA SER A 31 9.66 -18.12 -19.63
C SER A 31 8.34 -18.06 -18.86
N THR A 32 8.39 -17.76 -17.56
CA THR A 32 7.21 -17.61 -16.69
C THR A 32 7.16 -16.23 -16.06
N ARG A 33 5.93 -15.74 -15.93
CA ARG A 33 5.65 -14.46 -15.29
C ARG A 33 6.01 -14.55 -13.81
N LYS A 34 6.83 -13.62 -13.32
CA LYS A 34 7.05 -13.48 -11.87
C LYS A 34 5.73 -13.00 -11.24
N PRO A 35 5.11 -13.76 -10.32
CA PRO A 35 3.94 -13.27 -9.62
C PRO A 35 4.33 -12.01 -8.86
N ARG A 36 3.45 -10.99 -8.87
CA ARG A 36 3.60 -9.85 -7.98
C ARG A 36 3.23 -10.30 -6.57
N ALA A 37 4.11 -11.05 -5.92
CA ALA A 37 3.97 -11.31 -4.49
C ALA A 37 4.25 -10.00 -3.76
N ARG A 38 3.20 -9.27 -3.38
CA ARG A 38 3.30 -8.09 -2.50
C ARG A 38 3.41 -8.49 -1.03
N GLY A 39 3.88 -9.72 -0.75
CA GLY A 39 3.70 -10.41 0.52
C GLY A 39 2.26 -10.86 0.74
N ILE A 40 1.99 -11.43 1.91
CA ILE A 40 0.63 -11.68 2.40
C ILE A 40 -0.06 -10.32 2.59
N ASP A 41 -1.29 -10.18 2.12
CA ASP A 41 -2.09 -8.98 2.40
C ASP A 41 -2.31 -8.87 3.91
N ARG A 42 -1.78 -7.80 4.51
CA ARG A 42 -1.88 -7.56 5.96
C ARG A 42 -3.05 -6.65 6.32
N ARG A 43 -3.88 -6.25 5.34
CA ARG A 43 -5.08 -5.46 5.60
C ARG A 43 -6.07 -6.29 6.42
N GLY A 44 -6.68 -5.68 7.43
CA GLY A 44 -7.66 -6.34 8.30
C GLY A 44 -7.07 -7.14 9.47
N GLN A 45 -5.76 -7.07 9.73
CA GLN A 45 -5.14 -7.76 10.87
C GLN A 45 -5.49 -7.16 12.24
N ILE A 46 -6.00 -5.92 12.28
CA ILE A 46 -6.43 -5.26 13.51
C ILE A 46 -7.94 -5.53 13.69
N PRO A 47 -8.35 -6.36 14.65
CA PRO A 47 -9.77 -6.59 14.90
C PRO A 47 -10.45 -5.28 15.32
N ASN A 48 -11.64 -5.04 14.81
CA ASN A 48 -12.45 -3.85 15.11
C ASN A 48 -11.76 -2.49 14.81
N MET A 49 -10.87 -2.45 13.81
CA MET A 49 -10.24 -1.21 13.37
C MET A 49 -11.29 -0.18 12.93
N GLN A 50 -11.43 0.90 13.69
CA GLN A 50 -12.30 2.01 13.35
C GLN A 50 -11.55 3.02 12.48
N SER A 51 -12.17 3.44 11.38
CA SER A 51 -11.60 4.49 10.54
C SER A 51 -11.63 5.83 11.28
N ILE A 52 -10.59 6.65 11.09
CA ILE A 52 -10.53 8.03 11.59
C ILE A 52 -11.72 8.89 11.11
N HIS A 53 -12.35 8.52 9.98
CA HIS A 53 -13.53 9.20 9.45
C HIS A 53 -14.79 8.98 10.30
N VAL A 54 -14.79 8.00 11.21
CA VAL A 54 -15.91 7.68 12.10
C VAL A 54 -15.80 8.43 13.44
N ARG A 55 -14.76 9.25 13.63
CA ARG A 55 -14.58 9.99 14.89
C ARG A 55 -15.79 10.88 15.20
N PRO A 56 -16.13 11.06 16.49
CA PRO A 56 -17.17 12.01 16.90
C PRO A 56 -16.92 13.42 16.34
N PRO A 57 -17.97 14.18 15.99
CA PRO A 57 -17.84 15.51 15.39
C PRO A 57 -17.12 16.50 16.32
N GLU A 58 -17.28 16.37 17.64
CA GLU A 58 -16.60 17.21 18.65
C GLU A 58 -15.07 17.22 18.54
N VAL A 59 -14.46 16.15 18.00
CA VAL A 59 -13.00 16.04 17.78
C VAL A 59 -12.52 16.95 16.64
N ALA A 60 -13.42 17.32 15.72
CA ALA A 60 -13.11 18.24 14.62
C ALA A 60 -12.94 19.68 15.11
N ASP A 61 -13.72 20.07 16.11
CA ASP A 61 -13.75 21.45 16.62
C ASP A 61 -12.54 21.79 17.50
N ARG A 62 -11.84 20.78 18.03
CA ARG A 62 -10.61 20.95 18.85
C ARG A 62 -10.82 21.87 20.06
N LEU A 63 -12.02 21.85 20.64
CA LEU A 63 -12.38 22.69 21.79
C LEU A 63 -12.16 21.98 23.14
N ILE A 64 -12.07 20.65 23.13
CA ILE A 64 -12.03 19.81 24.33
C ILE A 64 -10.60 19.28 24.51
N PRO A 65 -9.91 19.66 25.61
CA PRO A 65 -8.62 19.09 25.95
C PRO A 65 -8.69 17.57 26.16
N GLY A 66 -7.64 16.87 25.73
CA GLY A 66 -7.50 15.43 25.99
C GLY A 66 -7.78 14.53 24.77
N HIS A 67 -8.15 15.12 23.63
CA HIS A 67 -8.09 14.40 22.36
C HIS A 67 -6.65 14.39 21.84
N TRP A 68 -6.09 13.20 21.66
CA TRP A 68 -4.75 13.01 21.12
C TRP A 68 -4.80 12.41 19.72
N GLU A 69 -3.91 12.85 18.86
CA GLU A 69 -3.70 12.29 17.53
C GLU A 69 -2.24 11.90 17.39
N GLY A 70 -1.97 10.75 16.79
CA GLY A 70 -0.62 10.30 16.54
C GLY A 70 -0.44 9.83 15.12
N ASP A 71 0.67 10.21 14.51
CA ASP A 71 1.09 9.73 13.21
C ASP A 71 2.24 8.73 13.36
N LEU A 72 2.31 7.77 12.44
CA LEU A 72 3.45 6.87 12.32
C LEU A 72 4.16 7.14 11.01
N ILE A 73 5.34 7.75 11.11
CA ILE A 73 6.19 8.05 9.95
C ILE A 73 7.17 6.90 9.76
N LYS A 74 7.15 6.28 8.58
CA LYS A 74 8.07 5.20 8.21
C LYS A 74 9.20 5.75 7.35
N GLY A 75 10.44 5.47 7.77
CA GLY A 75 11.63 5.85 7.02
C GLY A 75 11.87 4.97 5.78
N THR A 76 12.85 5.36 4.97
CA THR A 76 13.19 4.70 3.70
C THR A 76 13.37 3.19 3.84
N GLY A 77 12.62 2.44 3.03
CA GLY A 77 12.65 0.97 3.04
C GLY A 77 12.06 0.35 4.31
N ASN A 78 11.23 1.08 5.06
CA ASN A 78 10.67 0.67 6.35
C ASN A 78 11.73 0.40 7.45
N ARG A 79 12.96 0.88 7.28
CA ARG A 79 14.11 0.58 8.16
C ARG A 79 14.09 1.34 9.50
N SER A 80 13.33 2.42 9.59
CA SER A 80 13.09 3.17 10.82
C SER A 80 11.62 3.56 10.92
N SER A 81 11.19 3.92 12.12
CA SER A 81 9.85 4.43 12.40
C SER A 81 9.92 5.50 13.48
N VAL A 82 9.13 6.56 13.32
CA VAL A 82 8.93 7.59 14.34
C VAL A 82 7.43 7.69 14.59
N GLY A 83 7.03 7.58 15.86
CA GLY A 83 5.68 7.91 16.28
C GLY A 83 5.64 9.35 16.76
N THR A 84 4.62 10.09 16.33
CA THR A 84 4.29 11.40 16.89
C THR A 84 3.02 11.28 17.72
N LEU A 85 2.87 12.14 18.71
CA LEU A 85 1.66 12.27 19.51
C LEU A 85 1.43 13.74 19.78
N VAL A 86 0.23 14.24 19.47
CA VAL A 86 -0.11 15.66 19.58
C VAL A 86 -1.47 15.80 20.25
N GLU A 87 -1.57 16.66 21.25
CA GLU A 87 -2.86 17.03 21.86
C GLU A 87 -3.56 18.05 20.96
N ARG A 88 -4.79 17.75 20.54
CA ARG A 88 -5.46 18.47 19.43
C ARG A 88 -5.88 19.89 19.77
N THR A 89 -6.02 20.24 21.05
CA THR A 89 -6.48 21.57 21.51
C THR A 89 -5.30 22.54 21.65
N SER A 90 -4.25 22.11 22.34
CA SER A 90 -3.06 22.88 22.71
C SER A 90 -1.91 22.74 21.72
N GLY A 91 -1.90 21.67 20.91
CA GLY A 91 -0.79 21.34 20.02
C GLY A 91 0.46 20.85 20.75
N PHE A 92 0.34 20.48 22.03
CA PHE A 92 1.46 19.93 22.80
C PHE A 92 1.94 18.60 22.21
N VAL A 93 3.27 18.43 22.12
CA VAL A 93 3.96 17.26 21.54
C VAL A 93 4.92 16.66 22.57
#